data_AF-A0A109V542-F1
#
_entry.id   AF-A0A109V542-F1
#
_cell.length_a   1.000
_cell.length_b   1.000
_cell.length_c   1.000
_cell.angle_alpha   90.00
_cell.angle_beta   90.00
_cell.angle_gamma   90.00
#
_symmetry.space_group_name_H-M   'P 1'
#
loop_
_entity.id
_entity.type
_entity.pdbx_description
1 polymer ?
#
loop_
_entity_poly.entity_id
_entity_poly.type
_entity_poly.pdbx_seq_one_letter_code
_entity_poly.pdbx_strand_id
1 'polypeptide(L)'
;MRFTVRRALEGAGPEAAWAVVKDVEDMSRYWHGHREVRARRLEDGSWDLAIRFAFPGPNNRGRARATLDEASRTLTLSYFEGPVKGLVKVYVTEGEVVTEWTSAWPGTSGRLRRGLNGTS
;
A
#
# COMPACT_ATOMS: atom_id res chain seq x y z
N MET A 1 -7.42 0.82 -12.73
CA MET A 1 -6.39 0.14 -13.54
C MET A 1 -5.57 -0.75 -12.61
N ARG A 2 -5.15 -1.94 -13.07
CA ARG A 2 -4.30 -2.84 -12.28
C ARG A 2 -3.02 -3.09 -13.05
N PHE A 3 -1.88 -3.00 -12.37
CA PHE A 3 -0.61 -3.43 -12.93
C PHE A 3 0.17 -4.22 -11.88
N THR A 4 0.90 -5.23 -12.33
CA THR A 4 1.66 -6.13 -11.49
C THR A 4 3.11 -6.07 -11.91
N VAL A 5 3.98 -5.78 -10.95
CA VAL A 5 5.43 -5.79 -11.12
C VAL A 5 5.96 -7.02 -10.39
N ARG A 6 6.74 -7.83 -11.09
CA ARG A 6 7.42 -8.99 -10.50
C ARG A 6 8.91 -8.76 -10.60
N ARG A 7 9.62 -9.02 -9.51
CA ARG A 7 11.07 -8.90 -9.45
C ARG A 7 11.66 -10.16 -8.84
N ALA A 8 12.52 -10.84 -9.59
CA ALA A 8 13.24 -12.01 -9.10
C ALA A 8 14.18 -11.61 -7.95
N LEU A 9 14.39 -12.51 -7.01
CA LEU A 9 15.23 -12.27 -5.84
C LEU A 9 16.74 -12.34 -6.13
N GLU A 10 17.17 -12.69 -7.34
CA GLU A 10 18.59 -12.74 -7.78
C GLU A 10 19.57 -13.34 -6.75
N GLY A 11 19.12 -14.38 -6.02
CA GLY A 11 19.92 -15.07 -4.99
C GLY A 11 19.71 -14.59 -3.55
N ALA A 12 18.92 -13.53 -3.32
CA ALA A 12 18.42 -13.20 -2.00
C ALA A 12 17.37 -14.24 -1.56
N GLY A 13 17.49 -14.75 -0.33
CA GLY A 13 16.49 -15.65 0.22
C GLY A 13 15.14 -14.92 0.43
N PRO A 14 13.99 -15.63 0.33
CA PRO A 14 12.67 -15.04 0.53
C PRO A 14 12.49 -14.40 1.92
N GLU A 15 13.17 -14.93 2.95
CA GLU A 15 13.18 -14.34 4.30
C GLU A 15 13.83 -12.95 4.34
N ALA A 16 14.98 -12.80 3.66
CA ALA A 16 15.69 -11.52 3.62
C ALA A 16 14.87 -10.47 2.88
N ALA A 17 14.23 -10.87 1.78
CA ALA A 17 13.32 -10.00 1.04
C ALA A 17 12.09 -9.62 1.88
N TRP A 18 11.50 -10.58 2.59
CA TRP A 18 10.37 -10.31 3.48
C TRP A 18 10.75 -9.39 4.64
N ALA A 19 11.94 -9.54 5.21
CA ALA A 19 12.46 -8.65 6.25
C ALA A 19 12.55 -7.18 5.78
N VAL A 20 12.92 -6.95 4.52
CA VAL A 20 12.93 -5.61 3.92
C VAL A 20 11.51 -5.11 3.61
N VAL A 21 10.64 -5.97 3.08
CA VAL A 21 9.26 -5.59 2.74
C VAL A 21 8.45 -5.23 3.98
N LYS A 22 8.60 -5.99 5.08
CA LYS A 22 7.84 -5.75 6.32
C LYS A 22 8.35 -4.55 7.13
N ASP A 23 9.53 -4.04 6.80
CA ASP A 23 10.09 -2.85 7.43
C ASP A 23 9.44 -1.58 6.85
N VAL A 24 8.23 -1.33 7.34
CA VAL A 24 7.40 -0.20 6.95
C VAL A 24 7.98 1.13 7.45
N GLU A 25 8.75 1.11 8.54
CA GLU A 25 9.37 2.31 9.11
C GLU A 25 10.53 2.80 8.22
N ASP A 26 11.38 1.89 7.74
CA ASP A 26 12.48 2.20 6.83
C ASP A 26 12.09 2.15 5.34
N MET A 27 10.80 2.12 5.00
CA MET A 27 10.36 2.04 3.60
C MET A 27 10.93 3.17 2.73
N SER A 28 11.13 4.35 3.29
CA SER A 28 11.67 5.52 2.56
C SER A 28 13.10 5.29 2.07
N ARG A 29 13.86 4.40 2.72
CA ARG A 29 15.24 4.04 2.37
C ARG A 29 15.32 3.17 1.13
N TYR A 30 14.33 2.30 0.94
CA TYR A 30 14.26 1.37 -0.20
C TYR A 30 13.40 1.91 -1.34
N TRP A 31 12.40 2.74 -1.02
CA TRP A 31 11.40 3.22 -1.98
C TRP A 31 11.69 4.67 -2.35
N HIS A 32 12.57 4.87 -3.33
CA HIS A 32 13.07 6.17 -3.78
C HIS A 32 12.00 7.20 -4.22
N GLY A 33 10.73 6.81 -4.36
CA GLY A 33 9.62 7.73 -4.61
C GLY A 33 9.21 8.55 -3.37
N HIS A 34 9.65 8.15 -2.17
CA HIS A 34 9.29 8.77 -0.90
C HIS A 34 10.49 9.52 -0.32
N ARG A 35 10.30 10.80 -0.01
CA ARG A 35 11.34 11.64 0.60
C ARG A 35 11.35 11.51 2.12
N GLU A 36 10.18 11.35 2.72
CA GLU A 36 10.00 11.15 4.15
C GLU A 36 8.78 10.25 4.33
N VAL A 37 8.89 9.24 5.19
CA VAL A 37 7.75 8.44 5.63
C VAL A 37 7.74 8.46 7.14
N ARG A 38 6.61 8.86 7.72
CA ARG A 38 6.36 8.72 9.14
C ARG A 38 5.36 7.60 9.33
N ALA A 39 5.85 6.46 9.80
CA ALA A 39 5.02 5.36 10.20
C ALA A 39 4.62 5.50 11.66
N ARG A 40 3.34 5.29 11.95
CA ARG A 40 2.80 5.23 13.31
C ARG A 40 2.02 3.93 13.44
N ARG A 41 2.45 3.07 14.36
CA ARG A 41 1.71 1.85 14.67
C ARG A 41 0.39 2.20 15.36
N LEU A 42 -0.68 1.58 14.89
CA LEU A 42 -2.03 1.69 15.42
C LEU A 42 -2.31 0.52 16.38
N GLU A 43 -3.30 0.69 17.24
CA GLU A 43 -3.68 -0.31 18.26
C GLU A 43 -4.22 -1.60 17.63
N ASP A 44 -4.77 -1.52 16.42
CA ASP A 44 -5.24 -2.65 15.63
C ASP A 44 -4.11 -3.47 14.96
N GLY A 45 -2.84 -3.09 15.21
CA GLY A 45 -1.67 -3.73 14.62
C GLY A 45 -1.32 -3.27 13.20
N SER A 46 -2.12 -2.37 12.61
CA SER A 46 -1.80 -1.72 11.34
C SER A 46 -0.87 -0.51 11.54
N TRP A 47 -0.36 0.06 10.45
CA TRP A 47 0.44 1.28 10.48
C TRP A 47 -0.24 2.40 9.71
N ASP A 48 -0.34 3.56 10.32
CA ASP A 48 -0.68 4.82 9.66
C ASP A 48 0.60 5.45 9.10
N LEU A 49 0.61 5.75 7.80
CA LEU A 49 1.77 6.27 7.09
C LEU A 49 1.48 7.67 6.60
N ALA A 50 2.19 8.66 7.13
CA ALA A 50 2.25 9.99 6.54
C ALA A 50 3.45 10.05 5.60
N ILE A 51 3.17 10.19 4.31
CA ILE A 51 4.17 10.09 3.25
C ILE A 51 4.38 11.48 2.64
N ARG A 52 5.64 11.91 2.56
CA ARG A 52 6.07 13.04 1.75
C ARG A 52 6.80 12.51 0.53
N PHE A 53 6.21 12.73 -0.63
CA PHE A 53 6.80 12.29 -1.88
C PHE A 53 7.93 13.21 -2.35
N ALA A 54 8.82 12.67 -3.18
CA ALA A 54 9.97 13.40 -3.71
C ALA A 54 9.64 14.37 -4.86
N PHE A 55 8.40 14.40 -5.36
CA PHE A 55 8.04 15.27 -6.50
C PHE A 55 7.84 16.75 -6.11
N PRO A 56 8.22 17.68 -7.02
CA PRO A 56 8.01 19.11 -6.82
C PRO A 56 6.54 19.49 -6.98
N GLY A 57 6.01 20.27 -6.03
CA GLY A 57 4.64 20.80 -6.08
C GLY A 57 4.01 20.96 -4.69
N PRO A 58 2.93 21.76 -4.57
CA PRO A 58 2.25 22.01 -3.30
C PRO A 58 1.55 20.78 -2.72
N ASN A 59 1.21 19.79 -3.55
CA ASN A 59 0.50 18.57 -3.17
C ASN A 59 1.41 17.33 -3.11
N ASN A 60 2.57 17.43 -2.45
CA ASN A 60 3.54 16.33 -2.31
C ASN A 60 3.39 15.50 -1.03
N ARG A 61 2.23 15.59 -0.38
CA ARG A 61 1.92 14.82 0.83
C ARG A 61 0.81 13.84 0.53
N GLY A 62 0.89 12.67 1.13
CA GLY A 62 -0.17 11.67 1.11
C GLY A 62 -0.24 10.90 2.42
N ARG A 63 -1.32 10.15 2.57
CA ARG A 63 -1.47 9.22 3.68
C ARG A 63 -1.86 7.85 3.15
N ALA A 64 -1.28 6.84 3.78
CA ALA A 64 -1.59 5.45 3.51
C ALA A 64 -1.75 4.67 4.81
N ARG A 65 -2.50 3.57 4.76
CA ARG A 65 -2.54 2.58 5.84
C ARG A 65 -1.83 1.32 5.36
N ALA A 66 -0.83 0.87 6.11
CA ALA A 66 -0.17 -0.41 5.89
C ALA A 66 -0.74 -1.48 6.83
N THR A 67 -0.96 -2.67 6.30
CA THR A 67 -1.34 -3.86 7.07
C THR A 67 -0.43 -4.99 6.66
N LEU A 68 0.15 -5.66 7.65
CA LEU A 68 1.03 -6.80 7.46
C LEU A 68 0.26 -8.08 7.73
N ASP A 69 0.44 -9.06 6.84
CA ASP A 69 0.07 -10.44 7.08
C ASP A 69 1.36 -11.28 7.03
N GLU A 70 1.84 -11.68 8.21
CA GLU A 70 3.03 -12.55 8.36
C GLU A 70 2.77 -13.97 7.83
N ALA A 71 1.53 -14.47 7.87
CA ALA A 71 1.22 -15.83 7.43
C ALA A 71 1.31 -15.96 5.90
N SER A 72 0.83 -14.95 5.17
CA SER A 72 0.90 -14.91 3.71
C SER A 72 2.07 -14.08 3.16
N ARG A 73 2.95 -13.57 4.03
CA ARG A 73 4.05 -12.66 3.68
C ARG A 73 3.59 -11.54 2.76
N THR A 74 2.47 -10.93 3.13
CA THR A 74 1.80 -9.91 2.34
C THR A 74 1.72 -8.60 3.10
N LEU A 75 2.27 -7.54 2.51
CA LEU A 75 2.09 -6.16 2.93
C LEU A 75 1.04 -5.51 2.04
N THR A 76 -0.03 -4.98 2.65
CA THR A 76 -1.05 -4.21 1.93
C THR A 76 -0.97 -2.75 2.33
N LEU A 77 -0.81 -1.85 1.36
CA LEU A 77 -0.80 -0.41 1.51
C LEU A 77 -2.01 0.20 0.83
N SER A 78 -2.87 0.84 1.61
CA SER A 78 -4.04 1.56 1.13
C SER A 78 -3.77 3.05 1.15
N TYR A 79 -3.51 3.64 -0.01
CA TYR A 79 -3.34 5.09 -0.19
C TYR A 79 -4.71 5.74 -0.32
N PHE A 80 -5.14 6.45 0.71
CA PHE A 80 -6.46 7.08 0.78
C PHE A 80 -6.41 8.61 0.64
N GLU A 81 -5.26 9.23 0.90
CA GLU A 81 -5.08 10.69 0.83
C GLU A 81 -3.82 11.06 0.04
N GLY A 82 -3.88 12.18 -0.68
CA GLY A 82 -2.79 12.71 -1.50
C GLY A 82 -3.02 12.59 -3.01
N PRO A 83 -1.99 12.88 -3.81
CA PRO A 83 -2.06 12.87 -5.28
C PRO A 83 -2.12 11.45 -5.86
N VAL A 84 -1.65 10.45 -5.10
CA VAL A 84 -1.73 9.04 -5.45
C VAL A 84 -2.75 8.38 -4.54
N LYS A 85 -3.76 7.74 -5.15
CA LYS A 85 -4.79 6.98 -4.44
C LYS A 85 -4.90 5.59 -5.05
N GLY A 86 -5.04 4.57 -4.21
CA GLY A 86 -5.13 3.19 -4.66
C GLY A 86 -4.66 2.21 -3.61
N LEU A 87 -4.67 0.93 -3.98
CA LEU A 87 -4.25 -0.15 -3.12
C LEU A 87 -3.03 -0.84 -3.73
N VAL A 88 -2.00 -1.03 -2.93
CA VAL A 88 -0.76 -1.71 -3.30
C VAL A 88 -0.62 -2.93 -2.43
N LYS A 89 -0.48 -4.11 -3.04
CA LYS A 89 -0.13 -5.34 -2.33
C LYS A 89 1.27 -5.74 -2.73
N VAL A 90 2.12 -5.97 -1.75
CA VAL A 90 3.46 -6.51 -1.93
C VAL A 90 3.51 -7.84 -1.22
N TYR A 91 3.82 -8.91 -1.94
CA TYR A 91 3.99 -10.22 -1.33
C TYR A 91 5.24 -10.92 -1.85
N VAL A 92 5.86 -11.70 -0.97
CA VAL A 92 7.12 -12.39 -1.27
C VAL A 92 6.85 -13.88 -1.42
N THR A 93 7.30 -14.43 -2.55
CA THR A 93 7.27 -15.87 -2.84
C THR A 93 8.69 -16.44 -2.74
N GLU A 94 8.87 -17.73 -2.99
CA GLU A 94 10.18 -18.41 -2.86
C GLU A 94 11.28 -17.82 -3.77
N GLY A 95 10.92 -17.22 -4.90
CA GLY A 95 11.91 -16.71 -5.88
C GLY A 95 11.69 -15.28 -6.35
N GLU A 96 10.58 -14.64 -5.97
CA GLU A 96 10.22 -13.30 -6.47
C GLU A 96 9.43 -12.47 -5.45
N VAL A 97 9.62 -11.15 -5.53
CA VAL A 97 8.75 -10.16 -4.90
C VAL A 97 7.74 -9.70 -5.95
N VAL A 98 6.46 -9.84 -5.61
CA VAL A 98 5.36 -9.39 -6.46
C VAL A 98 4.74 -8.15 -5.83
N THR A 99 4.61 -7.10 -6.64
CA THR A 99 3.94 -5.85 -6.26
C THR A 99 2.77 -5.62 -7.19
N GLU A 100 1.56 -5.71 -6.65
CA GLU A 100 0.32 -5.43 -7.36
C GLU A 100 -0.19 -4.03 -6.99
N TRP A 101 -0.37 -3.19 -8.00
CA TRP A 101 -1.00 -1.89 -7.88
C TRP A 101 -2.40 -1.94 -8.44
N THR A 102 -3.36 -1.49 -7.65
CA THR A 102 -4.74 -1.30 -8.07
C THR A 102 -5.13 0.15 -7.86
N SER A 103 -5.09 0.94 -8.93
CA SER A 103 -5.67 2.28 -8.98
C SER A 103 -7.17 2.15 -9.24
N ALA A 104 -7.92 1.83 -8.21
CA ALA A 104 -9.38 1.89 -8.24
C ALA A 104 -9.85 2.42 -6.89
N TRP A 105 -10.68 3.45 -6.93
CA TRP A 105 -11.53 3.78 -5.79
C TRP A 105 -12.49 2.60 -5.60
N PRO A 106 -12.53 1.90 -4.46
CA PRO A 106 -13.70 1.12 -4.09
C PRO A 106 -14.79 2.12 -3.70
N GLY A 107 -15.36 2.82 -4.70
CA GLY A 107 -16.28 3.94 -4.48
C GLY A 107 -17.23 4.23 -5.64
N THR A 108 -16.97 3.71 -6.84
CA THR A 108 -17.85 3.90 -8.00
C THR A 108 -18.54 2.62 -8.51
N SER A 109 -18.55 1.55 -7.71
CA SER A 109 -19.44 0.40 -7.91
C SER A 109 -20.47 0.22 -6.77
N GLY A 110 -20.70 1.29 -6.00
CA GLY A 110 -21.74 1.36 -4.97
C GLY A 110 -22.74 2.47 -5.29
N ARG A 111 -23.38 2.43 -6.47
CA ARG A 111 -24.61 3.21 -6.65
C ARG A 111 -25.60 2.63 -5.64
N LEU A 112 -25.84 3.39 -4.58
CA LEU A 112 -26.97 3.20 -3.68
C LEU A 112 -28.22 2.86 -4.49
N ARG A 113 -28.68 1.62 -4.37
CA ARG A 113 -30.10 1.27 -4.49
C ARG A 113 -30.55 0.82 -3.11
N ARG A 114 -30.62 1.76 -2.16
CA ARG A 114 -31.52 1.65 -1.01
C ARG A 114 -31.96 3.04 -0.56
N GLY A 115 -33.28 3.19 -0.53
CA GLY A 115 -34.04 4.37 -0.12
C GLY A 115 -34.54 5.16 -1.32
N LEU A 116 -35.83 5.44 -1.54
CA LEU A 116 -37.02 5.42 -0.70
C LEU A 116 -38.26 5.45 -1.62
N ASN A 117 -39.33 4.77 -1.20
CA ASN A 117 -40.77 4.99 -1.41
C ASN A 117 -41.44 3.60 -1.31
N GLY A 118 -42.12 3.18 -0.24
CA GLY A 118 -42.84 3.96 0.77
C GLY A 118 -44.15 4.49 0.17
N THR A 119 -45.28 3.91 0.60
CA THR A 119 -46.70 4.32 0.40
C THR A 119 -47.20 4.25 -1.06
N SER A 120 -48.35 3.67 -1.41
CA SER A 120 -49.56 3.25 -0.71
C SER A 120 -50.24 2.13 -1.50
#